data_AF-A0AAV9BJG4-F1
#
_entry.id   AF-A0AAV9BJG4-F1
#
_cell.length_a   1.000
_cell.length_b   1.000
_cell.length_c   1.000
_cell.angle_alpha   90.00
_cell.angle_beta   90.00
_cell.angle_gamma   90.00
#
_symmetry.space_group_name_H-M   'P 1'
#
loop_
_entity.id
_entity.type
_entity.pdbx_description
1 polymer ?
#
loop_
_entity_poly.entity_id
_entity_poly.type
_entity_poly.pdbx_seq_one_letter_code
_entity_poly.pdbx_strand_id
1 'polypeptide(L)'
;MDPCPFVRLLVGNLALKIPFASKPARSGVHPSTSPCFAKIRLGCGFPSQTVTVPLVDSADSSSASSSGALAATFHLGEADLGKLAGLLMMKKKRLWLKVSIYTGRRASTCGVSSGRLLGRVSVPLDLAGAESRACVFHSGWVSVGKKKKTSSSPQASKASAELHMTVRSEPDPRFVFEFDGEPECSPQVFQVQGNVRQPVFTCKFGFRTNGGDLRNHRSRSMQSDGFSTRSWLSSFGSDRERQGRERKGWSITVHDLSGSPVAAASMVTPFVASPGSDRVSRSNPGGWLILRPGDGTWKPWGRLEAWRERGSSDGLGYRFELLPDANCTAGVLLAESTISTGKGGKLMIDMGSANGRSTPSSSSPACSPRSSGDFGMALWPYCMYRGFVMSSTLEGEGKCSKPTVEIGVQHVGCTEDAAVFVALSAAIDLSMDACRLFSHKLRKELYQTERERMG
;
A
#
# COMPACT_ATOMS: atom_id res chain seq x y z
N MET A 1 -23.28 6.66 -5.66
CA MET A 1 -22.41 5.48 -5.52
C MET A 1 -22.71 4.86 -4.17
N ASP A 2 -23.03 3.57 -4.13
CA ASP A 2 -23.29 2.86 -2.87
C ASP A 2 -22.06 2.05 -2.41
N PRO A 3 -21.65 2.16 -1.15
CA PRO A 3 -20.45 1.47 -0.67
C PRO A 3 -20.72 0.02 -0.28
N CYS A 4 -19.66 -0.79 -0.34
CA CYS A 4 -19.60 -2.13 0.19
C CYS A 4 -19.22 -2.10 1.69
N PRO A 5 -19.80 -2.99 2.51
CA PRO A 5 -19.40 -3.14 3.90
C PRO A 5 -18.02 -3.77 4.00
N PHE A 6 -17.17 -3.16 4.81
CA PHE A 6 -15.84 -3.65 5.15
C PHE A 6 -15.59 -3.37 6.63
N VAL A 7 -14.78 -4.22 7.26
CA VAL A 7 -14.39 -4.09 8.66
C VAL A 7 -12.87 -4.06 8.76
N ARG A 8 -12.34 -3.11 9.52
CA ARG A 8 -10.93 -3.10 9.91
C ARG A 8 -10.78 -3.66 11.31
N LEU A 9 -10.00 -4.72 11.46
CA LEU A 9 -9.55 -5.19 12.77
C LEU A 9 -8.16 -4.63 13.06
N LEU A 10 -8.08 -3.84 14.11
CA LEU A 10 -6.90 -3.07 14.49
C LEU A 10 -6.29 -3.63 15.78
N VAL A 11 -4.99 -3.83 15.75
CA VAL A 11 -4.18 -4.21 16.92
C VAL A 11 -3.14 -3.13 17.11
N GLY A 12 -3.14 -2.47 18.27
CA GLY A 12 -2.23 -1.36 18.57
C GLY A 12 -1.81 -1.32 20.02
N ASN A 13 -1.07 -0.28 20.38
CA ASN A 13 -0.61 -0.01 21.74
C ASN A 13 0.13 -1.20 22.38
N LEU A 14 0.98 -1.89 21.59
CA LEU A 14 1.74 -3.03 22.08
C LEU A 14 2.86 -2.55 23.02
N ALA A 15 2.89 -3.09 24.24
CA ALA A 15 4.01 -2.91 25.16
C ALA A 15 4.22 -4.17 25.98
N LEU A 16 5.47 -4.60 26.16
CA LEU A 16 5.81 -5.80 26.92
C LEU A 16 6.48 -5.42 28.23
N LYS A 17 6.07 -6.08 29.31
CA LYS A 17 6.72 -6.01 30.62
C LYS A 17 7.23 -7.41 30.94
N ILE A 18 8.54 -7.54 31.17
CA ILE A 18 9.15 -8.81 31.57
C ILE A 18 9.67 -8.64 33.00
N PRO A 19 9.21 -9.43 33.97
CA PRO A 19 9.75 -9.38 35.31
C PRO A 19 11.19 -9.89 35.30
N PHE A 20 12.12 -9.01 35.68
CA PHE A 20 13.52 -9.36 35.83
C PHE A 20 13.71 -10.33 37.00
N ALA A 21 14.46 -11.41 36.77
CA ALA A 21 15.07 -12.16 37.85
C ALA A 21 16.33 -11.40 38.28
N SER A 22 16.40 -10.96 39.53
CA SER A 22 17.58 -10.33 40.11
C SER A 22 18.78 -11.29 40.08
N LYS A 23 19.67 -11.13 39.10
CA LYS A 23 21.13 -11.37 39.18
C LYS A 23 21.78 -11.05 37.82
N PRO A 24 22.74 -10.11 37.74
CA PRO A 24 23.49 -9.88 36.51
C PRO A 24 24.34 -11.11 36.21
N ALA A 25 24.13 -11.73 35.04
CA ALA A 25 25.14 -12.61 34.46
C ALA A 25 26.37 -11.75 34.14
N ARG A 26 27.58 -12.28 34.41
CA ARG A 26 28.88 -11.62 34.16
C ARG A 26 29.22 -11.45 32.66
N SER A 27 28.25 -11.01 31.87
CA SER A 27 28.41 -10.62 30.47
C SER A 27 27.74 -9.26 30.34
N GLY A 28 28.53 -8.22 30.02
CA GLY A 28 28.17 -6.80 30.08
C GLY A 28 27.09 -6.33 29.09
N VAL A 29 26.10 -7.15 28.78
CA VAL A 29 24.93 -6.78 27.96
C VAL A 29 23.68 -6.89 28.84
N HIS A 30 23.10 -5.75 29.19
CA HIS A 30 21.90 -5.69 30.02
C HIS A 30 20.73 -6.42 29.31
N PRO A 31 19.99 -7.34 29.97
CA PRO A 31 18.90 -8.10 29.35
C PRO A 31 17.75 -7.24 28.81
N SER A 32 17.65 -5.96 29.21
CA SER A 32 16.66 -4.99 28.70
C SER A 32 16.88 -4.61 27.22
N THR A 33 18.00 -4.99 26.61
CA THR A 33 18.38 -4.59 25.23
C THR A 33 18.07 -5.65 24.16
N SER A 34 17.53 -6.80 24.55
CA SER A 34 17.18 -7.85 23.57
C SER A 34 15.91 -7.48 22.79
N PRO A 35 15.93 -7.43 21.44
CA PRO A 35 14.74 -7.10 20.67
C PRO A 35 13.66 -8.15 20.92
N CYS A 36 12.44 -7.68 21.16
CA CYS A 36 11.24 -8.51 21.26
C CYS A 36 10.37 -8.28 20.03
N PHE A 37 9.73 -9.33 19.53
CA PHE A 37 8.79 -9.21 18.41
C PHE A 37 7.54 -10.05 18.64
N ALA A 38 6.41 -9.56 18.14
CA ALA A 38 5.14 -10.24 18.16
C ALA A 38 4.79 -10.72 16.76
N LYS A 39 4.25 -11.93 16.69
CA LYS A 39 3.60 -12.50 15.52
C LYS A 39 2.09 -12.54 15.76
N ILE A 40 1.37 -11.73 15.02
CA ILE A 40 -0.08 -11.51 15.12
C ILE A 40 -0.77 -12.31 14.01
N ARG A 41 -1.80 -13.07 14.39
CA ARG A 41 -2.55 -13.96 13.49
C ARG A 41 -4.05 -13.89 13.77
N LEU A 42 -4.82 -13.67 12.73
CA LEU A 42 -6.29 -13.75 12.75
C LEU A 42 -6.74 -15.09 12.17
N GLY A 43 -7.40 -15.93 12.96
CA GLY A 43 -8.00 -17.18 12.48
C GLY A 43 -7.03 -18.12 11.74
N CYS A 44 -7.58 -18.94 10.83
CA CYS A 44 -6.81 -19.71 9.84
C CYS A 44 -7.16 -19.19 8.44
N GLY A 45 -6.14 -18.81 7.65
CA GLY A 45 -6.32 -18.34 6.27
C GLY A 45 -5.80 -16.92 6.02
N PHE A 46 -5.62 -16.10 7.06
CA PHE A 46 -5.07 -14.75 6.91
C PHE A 46 -3.55 -14.72 7.07
N PRO A 47 -2.85 -13.84 6.34
CA PRO A 47 -1.40 -13.67 6.48
C PRO A 47 -1.05 -13.18 7.88
N SER A 48 0.09 -13.66 8.39
CA SER A 48 0.56 -13.31 9.72
C SER A 48 1.39 -12.03 9.66
N GLN A 49 1.09 -11.07 10.52
CA GLN A 49 1.84 -9.82 10.62
C GLN A 49 2.86 -9.92 11.76
N THR A 50 4.08 -9.42 11.56
CA THR A 50 5.16 -9.49 12.55
C THR A 50 5.71 -8.11 12.82
N VAL A 51 5.75 -7.72 14.09
CA VAL A 51 6.04 -6.37 14.56
C VAL A 51 6.97 -6.40 15.75
N THR A 52 7.86 -5.41 15.87
CA THR A 52 8.70 -5.24 17.06
C THR A 52 7.84 -4.78 18.23
N VAL A 53 8.10 -5.29 19.43
CA VAL A 53 7.35 -4.92 20.64
C VAL A 53 8.29 -4.16 21.59
N PRO A 54 7.94 -2.93 21.98
CA PRO A 54 8.74 -2.18 22.94
C PRO A 54 8.64 -2.82 24.34
N LEU A 55 9.77 -2.82 25.05
CA LEU A 55 9.86 -3.26 26.44
C LEU A 55 9.66 -2.04 27.36
N VAL A 56 8.80 -2.16 28.37
CA VAL A 56 8.50 -1.11 29.35
C VAL A 56 8.96 -1.56 30.73
N ASP A 57 9.64 -0.66 31.44
CA ASP A 57 10.10 -0.91 32.81
C ASP A 57 8.97 -0.77 33.82
N SER A 58 9.08 -1.55 34.90
CA SER A 58 7.98 -1.73 35.86
C SER A 58 7.63 -0.50 36.71
N ALA A 59 8.46 0.56 36.67
CA ALA A 59 8.32 1.77 37.46
C ALA A 59 7.41 2.85 36.82
N ASP A 60 7.21 2.80 35.50
CA ASP A 60 6.48 3.83 34.75
C ASP A 60 5.09 3.35 34.29
N SER A 61 4.31 2.80 35.23
CA SER A 61 2.95 2.30 34.95
C SER A 61 1.93 3.39 34.59
N SER A 62 2.31 4.67 34.65
CA SER A 62 1.44 5.82 34.39
C SER A 62 1.66 6.51 33.05
N SER A 63 2.68 6.13 32.26
CA SER A 63 3.09 6.85 31.04
C SER A 63 3.13 5.99 29.78
N ALA A 64 2.31 4.94 29.70
CA ALA A 64 1.92 4.34 28.42
C ALA A 64 1.06 5.34 27.62
N SER A 65 1.68 6.45 27.24
CA SER A 65 1.16 7.41 26.29
C SER A 65 0.73 6.62 25.08
N SER A 66 -0.54 6.78 24.72
CA SER A 66 -1.18 6.19 23.57
C SER A 66 -0.53 6.74 22.31
N SER A 67 0.69 6.28 22.00
CA SER A 67 1.19 6.34 20.65
C SER A 67 0.20 5.51 19.85
N GLY A 68 -0.68 6.18 19.09
CA GLY A 68 -1.71 5.56 18.25
C GLY A 68 -1.16 4.69 17.13
N ALA A 69 0.07 4.19 17.29
CA ALA A 69 0.77 3.26 16.43
C ALA A 69 0.03 1.92 16.39
N LEU A 70 -0.48 1.60 15.21
CA LEU A 70 -1.02 0.30 14.89
C LEU A 70 0.13 -0.69 14.66
N ALA A 71 0.01 -1.83 15.30
CA ALA A 71 0.96 -2.93 15.21
C ALA A 71 0.53 -4.00 14.19
N ALA A 72 -0.78 -4.10 13.91
CA ALA A 72 -1.33 -4.86 12.80
C ALA A 72 -2.73 -4.34 12.43
N THR A 73 -3.05 -4.44 11.15
CA THR A 73 -4.36 -4.09 10.57
C THR A 73 -4.82 -5.21 9.66
N PHE A 74 -6.01 -5.76 9.90
CA PHE A 74 -6.64 -6.71 8.98
C PHE A 74 -7.84 -6.05 8.34
N HIS A 75 -7.85 -6.02 7.00
CA HIS A 75 -8.96 -5.52 6.20
C HIS A 75 -9.83 -6.72 5.84
N LEU A 76 -11.10 -6.71 6.28
CA LEU A 76 -12.04 -7.81 6.10
C LEU A 76 -13.18 -7.31 5.20
N GLY A 77 -13.26 -7.83 3.99
CA GLY A 77 -14.42 -7.63 3.11
C GLY A 77 -15.49 -8.70 3.32
N GLU A 78 -16.60 -8.57 2.60
CA GLU A 78 -17.74 -9.48 2.67
C GLU A 78 -17.35 -10.96 2.53
N ALA A 79 -16.50 -11.30 1.54
CA ALA A 79 -16.04 -12.67 1.34
C ALA A 79 -15.21 -13.21 2.52
N ASP A 80 -14.46 -12.35 3.20
CA ASP A 80 -13.64 -12.74 4.35
C ASP A 80 -14.49 -12.90 5.62
N LEU A 81 -15.47 -12.02 5.81
CA LEU A 81 -16.47 -12.14 6.88
C LEU A 81 -17.32 -13.41 6.69
N GLY A 82 -17.73 -13.72 5.46
CA GLY A 82 -18.42 -14.96 5.11
C GLY A 82 -17.58 -16.22 5.40
N LYS A 83 -16.29 -16.22 5.03
CA LYS A 83 -15.36 -17.31 5.37
C LYS A 83 -15.22 -17.47 6.89
N LEU A 84 -15.09 -16.37 7.62
CA LEU A 84 -14.98 -16.37 9.08
C LEU A 84 -16.26 -16.92 9.73
N ALA A 85 -17.44 -16.49 9.27
CA ALA A 85 -18.73 -16.99 9.74
C ALA A 85 -18.91 -18.50 9.47
N GLY A 86 -18.56 -18.96 8.27
CA GLY A 86 -18.59 -20.39 7.92
C GLY A 86 -17.69 -21.24 8.83
N LEU A 87 -16.50 -20.74 9.20
CA LEU A 87 -15.62 -21.42 10.15
C LEU A 87 -16.20 -21.53 11.56
N LEU A 88 -16.97 -20.53 12.01
CA LEU A 88 -17.67 -20.54 13.30
C LEU A 88 -18.76 -21.63 13.31
N MET A 89 -19.57 -21.71 12.24
CA MET A 89 -20.67 -22.66 12.08
C MET A 89 -20.20 -24.11 11.99
N MET A 90 -19.21 -24.39 11.13
CA MET A 90 -18.77 -25.76 10.84
C MET A 90 -17.96 -26.42 11.97
N LYS A 91 -17.33 -25.63 12.84
CA LYS A 91 -16.39 -26.15 13.85
C LYS A 91 -16.77 -25.84 15.30
N LYS A 92 -17.88 -25.15 15.58
CA LYS A 92 -18.20 -24.57 16.91
C LYS A 92 -16.99 -23.86 17.54
N LYS A 93 -16.10 -23.30 16.71
CA LYS A 93 -14.84 -22.68 17.15
C LYS A 93 -15.08 -21.18 17.21
N ARG A 94 -14.80 -20.55 18.34
CA ARG A 94 -14.74 -19.08 18.45
C ARG A 94 -13.63 -18.55 17.54
N LEU A 95 -13.82 -17.34 16.98
CA LEU A 95 -12.76 -16.62 16.28
C LEU A 95 -11.79 -16.05 17.32
N TRP A 96 -10.49 -16.20 17.08
CA TRP A 96 -9.46 -15.70 17.97
C TRP A 96 -8.41 -14.90 17.20
N LEU A 97 -8.02 -13.78 17.77
CA LEU A 97 -6.74 -13.16 17.48
C LEU A 97 -5.66 -13.81 18.34
N LYS A 98 -4.60 -14.32 17.72
CA LYS A 98 -3.47 -14.92 18.42
C LYS A 98 -2.23 -14.04 18.29
N VAL A 99 -1.67 -13.65 19.42
CA VAL A 99 -0.42 -12.88 19.50
C VAL A 99 0.63 -13.78 20.13
N SER A 100 1.67 -14.12 19.37
CA SER A 100 2.81 -14.91 19.87
C SER A 100 4.01 -14.00 20.05
N ILE A 101 4.57 -13.95 21.27
CA ILE A 101 5.66 -13.04 21.61
C ILE A 101 6.97 -13.82 21.65
N TYR A 102 8.00 -13.28 21.02
CA TYR A 102 9.32 -13.86 20.93
C TYR A 102 10.37 -12.88 21.47
N THR A 103 11.39 -13.42 22.14
CA THR A 103 12.60 -12.70 22.54
C THR A 103 13.77 -13.11 21.66
N GLY A 104 14.63 -12.16 21.27
CA GLY A 104 15.82 -12.41 20.45
C GLY A 104 15.76 -11.78 19.06
N ARG A 105 16.88 -11.85 18.32
CA ARG A 105 17.04 -11.17 17.03
C ARG A 105 16.13 -11.76 15.95
N ARG A 106 15.62 -10.88 15.09
CA ARG A 106 14.96 -11.26 13.83
C ARG A 106 16.05 -11.52 12.78
N ALA A 107 16.67 -12.70 12.82
CA ALA A 107 17.56 -13.14 11.76
C ALA A 107 17.48 -14.66 11.56
N SER A 108 17.44 -15.06 10.29
CA SER A 108 17.71 -16.41 9.82
C SER A 108 19.10 -16.43 9.19
N THR A 109 20.16 -16.40 9.98
CA THR A 109 21.46 -16.85 9.51
C THR A 109 21.40 -18.39 9.48
N CYS A 110 21.55 -18.97 8.29
CA CYS A 110 21.60 -20.43 8.08
C CYS A 110 20.32 -21.22 8.40
N GLY A 111 19.13 -20.66 8.18
CA GLY A 111 17.87 -21.42 8.23
C GLY A 111 17.29 -21.73 9.62
N VAL A 112 17.92 -21.26 10.71
CA VAL A 112 17.39 -21.41 12.08
C VAL A 112 16.85 -20.06 12.57
N SER A 113 15.57 -20.01 12.96
CA SER A 113 14.98 -18.80 13.56
C SER A 113 15.54 -18.59 14.98
N SER A 114 16.26 -17.50 15.21
CA SER A 114 16.95 -17.21 16.48
C SER A 114 16.06 -16.66 17.61
N GLY A 115 14.74 -16.56 17.40
CA GLY A 115 13.79 -16.04 18.40
C GLY A 115 13.18 -17.13 19.29
N ARG A 116 13.27 -16.98 20.63
CA ARG A 116 12.66 -17.88 21.61
C ARG A 116 11.23 -17.42 21.94
N LEU A 117 10.25 -18.32 21.86
CA LEU A 117 8.87 -18.01 22.23
C LEU A 117 8.76 -17.74 23.74
N LEU A 118 8.39 -16.52 24.10
CA LEU A 118 8.10 -16.11 25.49
C LEU A 118 6.71 -16.61 25.91
N GLY A 119 5.72 -16.47 25.04
CA GLY A 119 4.36 -16.93 25.30
C GLY A 119 3.37 -16.54 24.22
N ARG A 120 2.11 -16.90 24.44
CA ARG A 120 1.00 -16.60 23.52
C ARG A 120 -0.16 -15.99 24.29
N VAL A 121 -0.79 -14.99 23.68
CA VAL A 121 -2.05 -14.41 24.11
C VAL A 121 -3.10 -14.69 23.04
N SER A 122 -4.34 -14.94 23.47
CA SER A 122 -5.47 -15.15 22.56
C SER A 122 -6.63 -14.29 23.00
N VAL A 123 -7.11 -13.43 22.10
CA VAL A 123 -8.26 -12.56 22.33
C VAL A 123 -9.45 -13.11 21.54
N PRO A 124 -10.58 -13.45 22.18
CA PRO A 124 -11.77 -13.86 21.46
C PRO A 124 -12.33 -12.67 20.68
N LEU A 125 -12.79 -12.92 19.46
CA LEU A 125 -13.38 -11.90 18.61
C LEU A 125 -14.84 -12.26 18.32
N ASP A 126 -15.72 -11.28 18.48
CA ASP A 126 -17.10 -11.34 18.02
C ASP A 126 -17.32 -10.21 17.00
N LEU A 127 -17.30 -10.56 15.72
CA LEU A 127 -17.44 -9.58 14.63
C LEU A 127 -18.90 -9.31 14.28
N ALA A 128 -19.88 -9.84 15.03
CA ALA A 128 -21.29 -9.58 14.79
C ALA A 128 -21.59 -8.07 14.92
N GLY A 129 -22.09 -7.47 13.83
CA GLY A 129 -22.39 -6.04 13.76
C GLY A 129 -21.17 -5.11 13.68
N ALA A 130 -19.95 -5.64 13.45
CA ALA A 130 -18.76 -4.81 13.29
C ALA A 130 -18.80 -3.92 12.04
N GLU A 131 -19.67 -4.24 11.07
CA GLU A 131 -19.93 -3.43 9.87
C GLU A 131 -20.70 -2.13 10.18
N SER A 132 -21.44 -2.08 11.29
CA SER A 132 -22.29 -0.92 11.64
C SER A 132 -21.74 -0.10 12.81
N ARG A 133 -20.91 -0.70 13.69
CA ARG A 133 -20.34 0.02 14.83
C ARG A 133 -18.94 -0.48 15.18
N ALA A 134 -18.13 0.44 15.69
CA ALA A 134 -16.84 0.09 16.26
C ALA A 134 -17.01 -0.72 17.56
N CYS A 135 -16.09 -1.65 17.82
CA CYS A 135 -16.10 -2.50 19.01
C CYS A 135 -14.68 -2.69 19.53
N VAL A 136 -14.48 -2.57 20.85
CA VAL A 136 -13.21 -2.89 21.51
C VAL A 136 -13.31 -4.28 22.14
N PHE A 137 -12.47 -5.21 21.69
CA PHE A 137 -12.42 -6.58 22.20
C PHE A 137 -11.53 -6.72 23.42
N HIS A 138 -10.46 -5.94 23.47
CA HIS A 138 -9.51 -5.92 24.58
C HIS A 138 -8.78 -4.58 24.60
N SER A 139 -8.58 -4.00 25.79
CA SER A 139 -7.68 -2.87 25.99
C SER A 139 -7.07 -2.95 27.38
N GLY A 140 -5.75 -3.11 27.44
CA GLY A 140 -5.03 -3.18 28.72
C GLY A 140 -3.98 -4.29 28.76
N TRP A 141 -3.46 -4.52 29.96
CA TRP A 141 -2.44 -5.53 30.25
C TRP A 141 -3.02 -6.95 30.32
N VAL A 142 -2.30 -7.92 29.78
CA VAL A 142 -2.65 -9.35 29.84
C VAL A 142 -1.40 -10.21 30.05
N SER A 143 -1.50 -11.18 30.96
CA SER A 143 -0.38 -12.08 31.29
C SER A 143 0.02 -12.94 30.09
N VAL A 144 1.33 -13.05 29.86
CA VAL A 144 1.95 -13.79 28.76
C VAL A 144 2.41 -15.17 29.27
N GLY A 145 1.81 -16.24 28.74
CA GLY A 145 2.14 -17.63 29.09
C GLY A 145 1.08 -18.34 29.94
N LYS A 146 1.22 -19.66 30.12
CA LYS A 146 0.28 -20.46 30.92
C LYS A 146 0.67 -20.41 32.40
N LYS A 147 -0.24 -20.00 33.29
CA LYS A 147 -0.15 -20.35 34.71
C LYS A 147 -0.24 -21.88 34.82
N LYS A 148 0.84 -22.57 35.21
CA LYS A 148 0.75 -23.98 35.60
C LYS A 148 -0.11 -24.03 36.85
N LYS A 149 -1.27 -24.71 36.79
CA LYS A 149 -1.98 -25.16 37.99
C LYS A 149 -1.16 -26.31 38.59
N THR A 150 -0.16 -25.99 39.40
CA THR A 150 0.43 -26.94 40.32
C THR A 150 -0.07 -26.58 41.71
N SER A 151 -0.82 -27.52 42.28
CA SER A 151 -1.31 -27.54 43.63
C SER A 151 -0.21 -27.31 44.66
N SER A 152 -0.59 -26.63 45.75
CA SER A 152 0.02 -26.66 47.08
C SER A 152 1.50 -26.31 47.21
N SER A 153 1.81 -25.01 47.24
CA SER A 153 2.83 -24.44 48.15
C SER A 153 2.68 -22.91 48.25
N PRO A 154 2.63 -22.30 49.45
CA PRO A 154 2.53 -20.86 49.62
C PRO A 154 3.93 -20.26 49.73
N GLN A 155 4.65 -20.06 48.62
CA GLN A 155 5.82 -19.16 48.63
C GLN A 155 6.22 -18.69 47.22
N ALA A 156 6.32 -17.37 47.06
CA ALA A 156 6.81 -16.62 45.89
C ALA A 156 5.98 -16.74 44.59
N SER A 157 5.08 -15.78 44.38
CA SER A 157 4.47 -15.51 43.07
C SER A 157 5.57 -15.22 42.05
N LYS A 158 5.93 -16.21 41.22
CA LYS A 158 6.80 -16.00 40.06
C LYS A 158 6.10 -14.99 39.14
N ALA A 159 6.59 -13.76 39.13
CA ALA A 159 6.04 -12.70 38.30
C ALA A 159 6.04 -13.19 36.83
N SER A 160 4.89 -13.07 36.17
CA SER A 160 4.72 -13.42 34.75
C SER A 160 4.94 -12.19 33.89
N ALA A 161 5.48 -12.37 32.68
CA ALA A 161 5.48 -11.29 31.70
C ALA A 161 4.06 -10.83 31.38
N GLU A 162 3.89 -9.54 31.07
CA GLU A 162 2.60 -8.91 30.77
C GLU A 162 2.71 -8.17 29.43
N LEU A 163 1.67 -8.25 28.61
CA LEU A 163 1.55 -7.53 27.34
C LEU A 163 0.42 -6.53 27.46
N HIS A 164 0.67 -5.26 27.25
CA HIS A 164 -0.36 -4.29 26.93
C HIS A 164 -0.71 -4.38 25.46
N MET A 165 -1.99 -4.37 25.13
CA MET A 165 -2.45 -4.18 23.76
C MET A 165 -3.87 -3.64 23.73
N THR A 166 -4.23 -3.04 22.61
CA THR A 166 -5.62 -2.71 22.27
C THR A 166 -6.01 -3.46 21.01
N VAL A 167 -7.14 -4.17 21.05
CA VAL A 167 -7.72 -4.90 19.92
C VAL A 167 -9.13 -4.36 19.71
N ARG A 168 -9.37 -3.76 18.55
CA ARG A 168 -10.68 -3.17 18.22
C ARG A 168 -11.03 -3.40 16.76
N SER A 169 -12.32 -3.38 16.46
CA SER A 169 -12.84 -3.32 15.09
C SER A 169 -13.52 -1.98 14.84
N GLU A 170 -13.50 -1.54 13.58
CA GLU A 170 -14.24 -0.38 13.11
C GLU A 170 -14.84 -0.66 11.72
N PRO A 171 -16.05 -0.12 11.43
CA PRO A 171 -16.58 -0.04 10.08
C PRO A 171 -15.62 0.73 9.18
N ASP A 172 -15.44 0.28 7.95
CA ASP A 172 -14.56 0.90 6.98
C ASP A 172 -15.17 0.79 5.58
N PRO A 173 -16.36 1.38 5.33
CA PRO A 173 -17.07 1.23 4.06
C PRO A 173 -16.21 1.67 2.88
N ARG A 174 -16.29 0.94 1.76
CA ARG A 174 -15.47 1.19 0.56
C ARG A 174 -16.28 1.15 -0.70
N PHE A 175 -15.93 1.99 -1.66
CA PHE A 175 -16.34 1.78 -3.05
C PHE A 175 -15.41 0.75 -3.70
N VAL A 176 -15.99 -0.20 -4.44
CA VAL A 176 -15.25 -1.23 -5.16
C VAL A 176 -15.47 -1.03 -6.65
N PHE A 177 -14.38 -0.99 -7.40
CA PHE A 177 -14.39 -0.85 -8.84
C PHE A 177 -13.66 -2.02 -9.49
N GLU A 178 -14.24 -2.62 -10.52
CA GLU A 178 -13.65 -3.73 -11.25
C GLU A 178 -13.47 -3.36 -12.72
N PHE A 179 -12.26 -3.56 -13.23
CA PHE A 179 -11.98 -3.52 -14.65
C PHE A 179 -12.57 -4.77 -15.32
N ASP A 180 -13.26 -4.62 -16.44
CA ASP A 180 -13.78 -5.76 -17.20
C ASP A 180 -12.72 -6.45 -18.10
N GLY A 181 -11.57 -5.81 -18.27
CA GLY A 181 -10.42 -6.30 -19.02
C GLY A 181 -9.11 -5.62 -18.59
N GLU A 182 -8.06 -5.88 -19.35
CA GLU A 182 -6.71 -5.38 -19.07
C GLU A 182 -6.58 -3.90 -19.44
N PRO A 183 -5.88 -3.06 -18.67
CA PRO A 183 -5.82 -1.62 -18.91
C PRO A 183 -5.39 -1.20 -20.32
N GLU A 184 -4.46 -1.91 -20.95
CA GLU A 184 -4.01 -1.66 -22.32
C GLU A 184 -5.06 -1.97 -23.40
N CYS A 185 -6.09 -2.75 -23.07
CA CYS A 185 -7.20 -3.07 -23.96
C CYS A 185 -8.33 -2.03 -23.90
N SER A 186 -8.14 -0.89 -23.22
CA SER A 186 -9.14 0.17 -23.05
C SER A 186 -10.48 -0.33 -22.45
N PRO A 187 -10.45 -0.92 -21.24
CA PRO A 187 -11.59 -1.59 -20.62
C PRO A 187 -12.64 -0.62 -20.07
N GLN A 188 -13.84 -1.12 -19.79
CA GLN A 188 -14.80 -0.44 -18.93
C GLN A 188 -14.52 -0.75 -17.45
N VAL A 189 -14.90 0.18 -16.58
CA VAL A 189 -14.76 0.03 -15.14
C VAL A 189 -16.14 0.09 -14.51
N PHE A 190 -16.45 -0.94 -13.73
CA PHE A 190 -17.75 -1.13 -13.08
C PHE A 190 -17.61 -0.82 -11.60
N GLN A 191 -18.52 -0.01 -11.05
CA GLN A 191 -18.76 0.01 -9.62
C GLN A 191 -19.50 -1.27 -9.24
N VAL A 192 -18.97 -1.97 -8.24
CA VAL A 192 -19.51 -3.25 -7.76
C VAL A 192 -20.05 -3.09 -6.35
N GLN A 193 -21.27 -3.56 -6.14
CA GLN A 193 -21.89 -3.68 -4.82
C GLN A 193 -22.67 -5.00 -4.73
N GLY A 194 -22.15 -5.96 -3.96
CA GLY A 194 -22.69 -7.32 -3.92
C GLY A 194 -22.73 -7.93 -5.32
N ASN A 195 -23.94 -8.28 -5.79
CA ASN A 195 -24.15 -8.84 -7.13
C ASN A 195 -24.44 -7.78 -8.22
N VAL A 196 -24.55 -6.50 -7.84
CA VAL A 196 -24.84 -5.41 -8.78
C VAL A 196 -23.54 -4.86 -9.34
N ARG A 197 -23.46 -4.74 -10.66
CA ARG A 197 -22.32 -4.18 -11.40
C ARG A 197 -22.83 -3.06 -12.31
N GLN A 198 -22.37 -1.84 -12.08
CA GLN A 198 -22.78 -0.66 -12.85
C GLN A 198 -21.57 -0.03 -13.54
N PRO A 199 -21.59 0.19 -14.86
CA PRO A 199 -20.50 0.88 -15.53
C PRO A 199 -20.45 2.34 -15.05
N VAL A 200 -19.26 2.83 -14.74
CA VAL A 200 -19.04 4.20 -14.24
C VAL A 200 -17.92 4.92 -14.96
N PHE A 201 -16.93 4.18 -15.49
CA PHE A 201 -15.88 4.75 -16.32
C PHE A 201 -15.57 3.89 -17.54
N THR A 202 -14.92 4.52 -18.52
CA THR A 202 -14.23 3.84 -19.61
C THR A 202 -12.77 4.28 -19.63
N CYS A 203 -11.86 3.34 -19.75
CA CYS A 203 -10.43 3.61 -19.91
C CYS A 203 -10.07 3.67 -21.39
N LYS A 204 -9.18 4.60 -21.76
CA LYS A 204 -8.58 4.70 -23.09
C LYS A 204 -7.07 4.64 -22.95
N PHE A 205 -6.47 3.54 -23.38
CA PHE A 205 -5.02 3.39 -23.50
C PHE A 205 -4.52 4.05 -24.79
N GLY A 206 -3.33 4.63 -24.74
CA GLY A 206 -2.71 5.24 -25.91
C GLY A 206 -1.24 5.55 -25.71
N PHE A 207 -0.59 5.91 -26.82
CA PHE A 207 0.79 6.35 -26.86
C PHE A 207 0.85 7.87 -26.99
N ARG A 208 1.68 8.53 -26.18
CA ARG A 208 2.02 9.94 -26.36
C ARG A 208 2.85 10.07 -27.62
N THR A 209 2.20 10.52 -28.68
CA THR A 209 2.89 11.08 -29.84
C THR A 209 3.56 12.38 -29.40
N ASN A 210 4.83 12.58 -29.72
CA ASN A 210 5.54 13.82 -29.44
C ASN A 210 4.73 15.01 -30.01
N GLY A 211 4.05 15.77 -29.14
CA GLY A 211 3.59 17.14 -29.42
C GLY A 211 2.10 17.44 -29.68
N GLY A 212 1.14 16.52 -29.56
CA GLY A 212 -0.24 16.77 -30.04
C GLY A 212 -1.40 16.69 -29.03
N ASP A 213 -1.57 15.56 -28.36
CA ASP A 213 -2.93 15.18 -27.94
C ASP A 213 -3.45 15.81 -26.64
N LEU A 214 -2.57 16.35 -25.78
CA LEU A 214 -3.03 17.06 -24.57
C LEU A 214 -3.45 18.50 -24.84
N ARG A 215 -3.10 19.08 -26.00
CA ARG A 215 -3.54 20.41 -26.45
C ARG A 215 -4.74 20.36 -27.40
N ASN A 216 -4.99 19.23 -28.06
CA ASN A 216 -5.93 19.12 -29.18
C ASN A 216 -7.41 18.93 -28.80
N HIS A 217 -7.79 18.99 -27.52
CA HIS A 217 -9.21 19.07 -27.14
C HIS A 217 -9.79 20.51 -27.18
N ARG A 218 -9.01 21.51 -27.59
CA ARG A 218 -9.53 22.83 -27.97
C ARG A 218 -9.72 22.92 -29.48
N SER A 219 -10.99 22.86 -29.89
CA SER A 219 -11.56 23.54 -31.07
C SER A 219 -11.17 22.99 -32.44
N ARG A 220 -12.19 22.49 -33.16
CA ARG A 220 -12.21 22.49 -34.63
C ARG A 220 -12.09 23.94 -35.12
N SER A 221 -10.92 24.31 -35.60
CA SER A 221 -10.79 25.35 -36.63
C SER A 221 -9.48 25.14 -37.38
N MET A 222 -9.58 24.90 -38.68
CA MET A 222 -8.45 24.82 -39.59
C MET A 222 -7.66 26.13 -39.57
N GLN A 223 -6.35 26.07 -39.32
CA GLN A 223 -5.40 27.05 -39.85
C GLN A 223 -4.09 26.34 -40.22
N SER A 224 -3.70 26.56 -41.46
CA SER A 224 -2.53 26.06 -42.16
C SER A 224 -1.24 26.80 -41.77
N ASP A 225 -0.14 26.08 -41.96
CA ASP A 225 1.24 26.50 -42.20
C ASP A 225 2.03 27.27 -41.13
N GLY A 226 3.17 26.67 -40.80
CA GLY A 226 4.24 27.26 -40.01
C GLY A 226 5.46 26.34 -40.02
N PHE A 227 6.25 26.41 -41.09
CA PHE A 227 7.54 25.75 -41.23
C PHE A 227 8.43 25.95 -39.99
N SER A 228 8.86 24.86 -39.36
CA SER A 228 10.02 24.87 -38.45
C SER A 228 10.97 23.76 -38.85
N THR A 229 11.89 24.12 -39.72
CA THR A 229 13.11 23.39 -40.03
C THR A 229 14.10 23.53 -38.87
N ARG A 230 14.45 22.40 -38.22
CA ARG A 230 15.78 22.05 -37.64
C ARG A 230 15.65 20.81 -36.76
N SER A 231 15.70 19.63 -37.38
CA SER A 231 16.06 18.38 -36.70
C SER A 231 16.77 17.48 -37.70
N TRP A 232 18.07 17.75 -37.92
CA TRP A 232 18.89 16.98 -38.85
C TRP A 232 20.20 16.48 -38.24
N LEU A 233 20.23 16.25 -36.92
CA LEU A 233 21.39 15.65 -36.24
C LEU A 233 20.96 14.74 -35.09
N SER A 234 20.36 13.59 -35.42
CA SER A 234 20.32 12.43 -34.53
C SER A 234 20.25 11.13 -35.35
N SER A 235 21.30 10.85 -36.12
CA SER A 235 21.42 9.56 -36.80
C SER A 235 22.88 9.17 -36.98
N PHE A 236 23.56 8.80 -35.89
CA PHE A 236 24.70 7.87 -35.93
C PHE A 236 24.79 7.14 -34.59
N GLY A 237 23.97 6.09 -34.45
CA GLY A 237 23.94 5.23 -33.27
C GLY A 237 22.70 4.35 -33.26
N SER A 238 22.68 3.33 -34.13
CA SER A 238 21.83 2.13 -34.07
C SER A 238 20.45 2.34 -33.42
N ASP A 239 19.54 2.99 -34.15
CA ASP A 239 18.15 3.21 -33.70
C ASP A 239 17.43 1.89 -33.38
N ARG A 240 17.81 0.80 -34.06
CA ARG A 240 17.36 -0.58 -33.79
C ARG A 240 17.79 -1.13 -32.43
N GLU A 241 18.93 -0.71 -31.89
CA GLU A 241 19.43 -1.18 -30.58
C GLU A 241 18.86 -0.37 -29.41
N ARG A 242 18.49 0.90 -29.67
CA ARG A 242 17.83 1.78 -28.69
C ARG A 242 16.35 1.45 -28.50
N GLN A 243 15.63 1.14 -29.58
CA GLN A 243 14.20 0.81 -29.54
C GLN A 243 13.89 -0.47 -28.75
N GLY A 244 14.86 -1.38 -28.59
CA GLY A 244 14.69 -2.63 -27.83
C GLY A 244 14.95 -2.53 -26.32
N ARG A 245 15.45 -1.38 -25.82
CA ARG A 245 15.87 -1.21 -24.42
C ARG A 245 15.12 -0.11 -23.65
N GLU A 246 14.11 0.49 -24.28
CA GLU A 246 13.29 1.55 -23.69
C GLU A 246 11.79 1.28 -23.92
N ARG A 247 10.96 1.47 -22.89
CA ARG A 247 9.50 1.49 -22.98
C ARG A 247 9.04 2.87 -22.53
N LYS A 248 8.34 3.58 -23.42
CA LYS A 248 7.95 4.98 -23.21
C LYS A 248 6.61 5.32 -23.82
N GLY A 249 6.07 6.45 -23.39
CA GLY A 249 4.93 7.09 -24.03
C GLY A 249 3.57 6.49 -23.66
N TRP A 250 3.48 5.46 -22.84
CA TRP A 250 2.17 4.94 -22.46
C TRP A 250 1.38 5.93 -21.64
N SER A 251 0.08 6.00 -21.92
CA SER A 251 -0.88 6.81 -21.20
C SER A 251 -2.21 6.09 -21.16
N ILE A 252 -2.96 6.31 -20.08
CA ILE A 252 -4.33 5.86 -19.94
C ILE A 252 -5.17 7.03 -19.46
N THR A 253 -6.27 7.29 -20.16
CA THR A 253 -7.24 8.33 -19.79
C THR A 253 -8.51 7.64 -19.31
N VAL A 254 -9.03 8.07 -18.17
CA VAL A 254 -10.29 7.59 -17.60
C VAL A 254 -11.37 8.60 -17.96
N HIS A 255 -12.42 8.11 -18.60
CA HIS A 255 -13.58 8.88 -19.02
C HIS A 255 -14.78 8.51 -18.17
N ASP A 256 -15.63 9.49 -17.85
CA ASP A 256 -16.95 9.24 -17.30
C ASP A 256 -17.92 8.67 -18.36
N LEU A 257 -19.17 8.44 -17.98
CA LEU A 257 -20.21 7.95 -18.89
C LEU A 257 -20.60 8.95 -19.99
N SER A 258 -20.27 10.23 -19.84
CA SER A 258 -20.46 11.24 -20.89
C SER A 258 -19.33 11.23 -21.92
N GLY A 259 -18.24 10.49 -21.66
CA GLY A 259 -17.02 10.50 -22.45
C GLY A 259 -16.04 11.62 -22.06
N SER A 260 -16.33 12.39 -21.00
CA SER A 260 -15.47 13.46 -20.52
C SER A 260 -14.28 12.87 -19.76
N PRO A 261 -13.04 13.34 -20.02
CA PRO A 261 -11.86 12.84 -19.33
C PRO A 261 -11.82 13.36 -17.88
N VAL A 262 -11.86 12.45 -16.91
CA VAL A 262 -11.96 12.76 -15.47
C VAL A 262 -10.70 12.40 -14.68
N ALA A 263 -9.83 11.57 -15.24
CA ALA A 263 -8.48 11.34 -14.71
C ALA A 263 -7.56 10.83 -15.84
N ALA A 264 -6.25 10.91 -15.64
CA ALA A 264 -5.30 10.26 -16.54
C ALA A 264 -4.08 9.77 -15.76
N ALA A 265 -3.46 8.71 -16.23
CA ALA A 265 -2.12 8.32 -15.82
C ALA A 265 -1.21 8.28 -17.03
N SER A 266 0.00 8.80 -16.87
CA SER A 266 0.92 8.88 -17.99
C SER A 266 2.36 8.68 -17.59
N MET A 267 3.06 7.91 -18.41
CA MET A 267 4.49 7.73 -18.29
C MET A 267 5.21 9.06 -18.55
N VAL A 268 5.95 9.52 -17.55
CA VAL A 268 6.77 10.75 -17.59
C VAL A 268 8.26 10.43 -17.53
N THR A 269 8.62 9.26 -16.98
CA THR A 269 9.98 8.74 -17.01
C THR A 269 9.95 7.38 -17.70
N PRO A 270 10.69 7.21 -18.81
CA PRO A 270 10.68 5.96 -19.55
C PRO A 270 11.27 4.82 -18.71
N PHE A 271 10.79 3.61 -18.95
CA PHE A 271 11.33 2.40 -18.35
C PHE A 271 12.50 1.95 -19.23
N VAL A 272 13.71 1.90 -18.66
CA VAL A 272 14.94 1.62 -19.41
C VAL A 272 15.73 0.52 -18.71
N ALA A 273 16.30 -0.40 -19.50
CA ALA A 273 17.21 -1.41 -18.98
C ALA A 273 18.48 -0.77 -18.41
N SER A 274 18.89 -1.19 -17.23
CA SER A 274 20.14 -0.71 -16.60
C SER A 274 21.36 -1.22 -17.39
N PRO A 275 22.47 -0.47 -17.47
CA PRO A 275 23.67 -0.91 -18.18
C PRO A 275 24.12 -2.31 -17.72
N GLY A 276 24.38 -3.21 -18.67
CA GLY A 276 24.78 -4.60 -18.36
C GLY A 276 23.65 -5.51 -17.84
N SER A 277 22.40 -5.05 -17.83
CA SER A 277 21.22 -5.82 -17.42
C SER A 277 20.07 -5.67 -18.43
N ASP A 278 19.06 -6.51 -18.30
CA ASP A 278 17.77 -6.44 -19.00
C ASP A 278 16.64 -5.96 -18.07
N ARG A 279 16.99 -5.29 -16.96
CA ARG A 279 16.06 -4.90 -15.89
C ARG A 279 16.01 -3.41 -15.67
N VAL A 280 14.83 -2.92 -15.33
CA VAL A 280 14.63 -1.59 -14.73
C VAL A 280 15.06 -1.68 -13.27
N SER A 281 16.09 -0.93 -12.87
CA SER A 281 16.64 -0.98 -11.51
C SER A 281 16.05 0.13 -10.63
N ARG A 282 16.16 -0.04 -9.31
CA ARG A 282 15.72 0.98 -8.34
C ARG A 282 16.47 2.31 -8.47
N SER A 283 17.70 2.32 -8.98
CA SER A 283 18.48 3.54 -9.20
C SER A 283 18.05 4.31 -10.46
N ASN A 284 17.29 3.68 -11.36
CA ASN A 284 16.71 4.31 -12.54
C ASN A 284 15.28 3.79 -12.76
N PRO A 285 14.33 4.14 -11.87
CA PRO A 285 12.96 3.66 -11.96
C PRO A 285 12.22 4.33 -13.10
N GLY A 286 11.28 3.60 -13.70
CA GLY A 286 10.28 4.21 -14.58
C GLY A 286 9.23 4.95 -13.76
N GLY A 287 8.55 5.92 -14.38
CA GLY A 287 7.73 6.88 -13.65
C GLY A 287 6.46 7.26 -14.38
N TRP A 288 5.35 7.28 -13.64
CA TRP A 288 4.04 7.73 -14.05
C TRP A 288 3.63 8.98 -13.26
N LEU A 289 2.97 9.90 -13.94
CA LEU A 289 2.26 11.02 -13.33
C LEU A 289 0.77 10.74 -13.41
N ILE A 290 0.10 10.75 -12.27
CA ILE A 290 -1.36 10.68 -12.16
C ILE A 290 -1.87 12.11 -12.18
N LEU A 291 -2.84 12.35 -13.05
CA LEU A 291 -3.35 13.67 -13.39
C LEU A 291 -4.85 13.71 -13.09
N ARG A 292 -5.30 14.84 -12.58
CA ARG A 292 -6.71 15.18 -12.43
C ARG A 292 -7.03 16.47 -13.19
N PRO A 293 -8.24 16.63 -13.74
CA PRO A 293 -8.68 17.91 -14.28
C PRO A 293 -8.69 18.99 -13.19
N GLY A 294 -8.28 20.22 -13.53
CA GLY A 294 -8.36 21.38 -12.66
C GLY A 294 -8.09 22.69 -13.40
N ASP A 295 -8.92 23.71 -13.17
CA ASP A 295 -8.84 25.05 -13.80
C ASP A 295 -8.71 24.99 -15.34
N GLY A 296 -9.42 24.07 -15.98
CA GLY A 296 -9.36 23.87 -17.44
C GLY A 296 -8.05 23.27 -17.96
N THR A 297 -7.21 22.74 -17.08
CA THR A 297 -5.92 22.08 -17.40
C THR A 297 -5.78 20.76 -16.65
N TRP A 298 -4.75 19.97 -17.00
CA TRP A 298 -4.39 18.78 -16.24
C TRP A 298 -3.45 19.14 -15.10
N LYS A 299 -3.87 18.87 -13.86
CA LYS A 299 -3.06 19.08 -12.67
C LYS A 299 -2.46 17.76 -12.18
N PRO A 300 -1.17 17.73 -11.79
CA PRO A 300 -0.58 16.57 -11.16
C PRO A 300 -1.24 16.29 -9.81
N TRP A 301 -1.61 15.04 -9.58
CA TRP A 301 -2.18 14.55 -8.32
C TRP A 301 -1.20 13.66 -7.55
N GLY A 302 -0.46 12.81 -8.26
CA GLY A 302 0.52 11.92 -7.63
C GLY A 302 1.55 11.39 -8.62
N ARG A 303 2.67 10.91 -8.10
CA ARG A 303 3.75 10.30 -8.87
C ARG A 303 3.93 8.86 -8.42
N LEU A 304 3.88 7.94 -9.38
CA LEU A 304 4.17 6.53 -9.18
C LEU A 304 5.49 6.19 -9.85
N GLU A 305 6.46 5.71 -9.09
CA GLU A 305 7.68 5.09 -9.62
C GLU A 305 7.61 3.58 -9.49
N ALA A 306 8.19 2.87 -10.45
CA ALA A 306 8.25 1.42 -10.46
C ALA A 306 9.56 0.88 -11.03
N TRP A 307 10.02 -0.23 -10.48
CA TRP A 307 11.25 -0.93 -10.87
C TRP A 307 11.17 -2.42 -10.58
N ARG A 308 12.09 -3.22 -11.14
CA ARG A 308 12.20 -4.65 -10.85
C ARG A 308 13.23 -4.88 -9.74
N GLU A 309 12.75 -5.21 -8.54
CA GLU A 309 13.58 -5.52 -7.38
C GLU A 309 14.25 -6.90 -7.52
N ARG A 310 15.47 -7.05 -7.01
CA ARG A 310 16.21 -8.32 -6.99
C ARG A 310 16.04 -8.99 -5.62
N GLY A 311 15.66 -10.26 -5.61
CA GLY A 311 15.48 -11.03 -4.37
C GLY A 311 15.47 -12.54 -4.60
N SER A 312 15.07 -13.30 -3.57
CA SER A 312 14.85 -14.76 -3.70
C SER A 312 13.78 -15.10 -4.73
N SER A 313 12.87 -14.17 -4.97
CA SER A 313 11.99 -14.10 -6.13
C SER A 313 11.98 -12.67 -6.66
N ASP A 314 11.83 -12.52 -7.98
CA ASP A 314 11.64 -11.20 -8.60
C ASP A 314 10.36 -10.53 -8.05
N GLY A 315 10.45 -9.20 -7.89
CA GLY A 315 9.34 -8.38 -7.44
C GLY A 315 9.27 -7.05 -8.18
N LEU A 316 8.06 -6.54 -8.36
CA LEU A 316 7.80 -5.17 -8.79
C LEU A 316 7.89 -4.28 -7.55
N GLY A 317 8.98 -3.53 -7.43
CA GLY A 317 9.10 -2.45 -6.45
C GLY A 317 8.34 -1.24 -6.95
N TYR A 318 7.65 -0.54 -6.04
CA TYR A 318 6.94 0.69 -6.36
C TYR A 318 7.08 1.72 -5.25
N ARG A 319 6.99 3.01 -5.63
CA ARG A 319 6.94 4.15 -4.73
C ARG A 319 5.88 5.13 -5.21
N PHE A 320 4.90 5.45 -4.38
CA PHE A 320 3.84 6.40 -4.68
C PHE A 320 3.90 7.62 -3.76
N GLU A 321 3.98 8.79 -4.37
CA GLU A 321 4.02 10.08 -3.71
C GLU A 321 2.79 10.91 -4.12
N LEU A 322 2.08 11.46 -3.15
CA LEU A 322 1.02 12.44 -3.40
C LEU A 322 1.65 13.80 -3.61
N LEU A 323 1.17 14.54 -4.61
CA LEU A 323 1.64 15.89 -4.89
C LEU A 323 0.63 16.88 -4.32
N PRO A 324 0.90 17.52 -3.15
CA PRO A 324 0.13 18.70 -2.75
C PRO A 324 0.36 19.79 -3.79
N ASP A 325 -0.64 20.65 -4.01
CA ASP A 325 -0.79 21.59 -5.14
C ASP A 325 0.51 22.10 -5.80
N ALA A 326 0.43 22.38 -7.11
CA ALA A 326 1.52 22.59 -8.09
C ALA A 326 2.73 23.48 -7.71
N ASN A 327 2.69 24.18 -6.57
CA ASN A 327 3.76 25.00 -6.02
C ASN A 327 4.71 24.23 -5.07
N CYS A 328 4.34 23.02 -4.63
CA CYS A 328 5.21 22.20 -3.80
C CYS A 328 6.13 21.31 -4.65
N THR A 329 7.44 21.43 -4.46
CA THR A 329 8.46 20.64 -5.19
C THR A 329 8.68 19.24 -4.60
N ALA A 330 8.19 18.98 -3.39
CA ALA A 330 8.35 17.71 -2.68
C ALA A 330 7.00 17.01 -2.50
N GLY A 331 6.88 15.79 -3.03
CA GLY A 331 5.72 14.93 -2.80
C GLY A 331 5.74 14.28 -1.41
N VAL A 332 4.56 13.85 -0.95
CA VAL A 332 4.39 13.13 0.30
C VAL A 332 4.34 11.63 0.00
N LEU A 333 5.32 10.88 0.50
CA LEU A 333 5.38 9.43 0.33
C LEU A 333 4.20 8.75 1.03
N LEU A 334 3.32 8.11 0.26
CA LEU A 334 2.15 7.42 0.79
C LEU A 334 2.32 5.91 0.83
N ALA A 335 3.06 5.34 -0.13
CA ALA A 335 3.29 3.91 -0.18
C ALA A 335 4.61 3.57 -0.88
N GLU A 336 5.36 2.65 -0.28
CA GLU A 336 6.52 2.02 -0.92
C GLU A 336 6.57 0.54 -0.51
N SER A 337 6.51 -0.35 -1.50
CA SER A 337 6.52 -1.79 -1.24
C SER A 337 6.99 -2.57 -2.47
N THR A 338 6.91 -3.90 -2.38
CA THR A 338 7.26 -4.81 -3.45
C THR A 338 6.15 -5.86 -3.62
N ILE A 339 5.70 -6.05 -4.85
CA ILE A 339 4.71 -7.05 -5.26
C ILE A 339 5.43 -8.19 -5.98
N SER A 340 4.99 -9.44 -5.82
CA SER A 340 5.62 -10.56 -6.52
C SER A 340 5.31 -10.50 -8.01
N THR A 341 6.33 -10.55 -8.87
CA THR A 341 6.06 -10.56 -10.32
C THR A 341 5.40 -11.86 -10.78
N GLY A 342 5.67 -12.99 -10.13
CA GLY A 342 5.07 -14.28 -10.52
C GLY A 342 3.67 -14.50 -9.95
N LYS A 343 3.42 -14.08 -8.70
CA LYS A 343 2.14 -14.32 -8.02
C LYS A 343 1.17 -13.16 -8.09
N GLY A 344 1.64 -11.96 -8.43
CA GLY A 344 0.87 -10.74 -8.24
C GLY A 344 0.80 -10.34 -6.76
N GLY A 345 -0.20 -9.53 -6.42
CA GLY A 345 -0.42 -9.06 -5.05
C GLY A 345 -1.43 -7.92 -5.00
N LYS A 346 -1.28 -7.06 -4.00
CA LYS A 346 -2.07 -5.82 -3.90
C LYS A 346 -1.16 -4.62 -3.67
N LEU A 347 -1.39 -3.55 -4.43
CA LEU A 347 -1.01 -2.20 -4.02
C LEU A 347 -1.94 -1.81 -2.86
N MET A 348 -1.39 -1.26 -1.78
CA MET A 348 -2.18 -0.77 -0.65
C MET A 348 -1.63 0.55 -0.14
N ILE A 349 -2.53 1.50 0.10
CA ILE A 349 -2.26 2.78 0.74
C ILE A 349 -3.15 2.84 1.98
N ASP A 350 -2.53 2.76 3.16
CA ASP A 350 -3.19 2.91 4.46
C ASP A 350 -2.35 3.82 5.34
N MET A 351 -2.86 5.02 5.59
CA MET A 351 -2.17 6.07 6.36
C MET A 351 -2.36 5.91 7.88
N GLY A 352 -3.15 4.93 8.34
CA GLY A 352 -3.27 4.59 9.76
C GLY A 352 -2.22 3.59 10.24
N SER A 353 -1.64 2.81 9.32
CA SER A 353 -0.69 1.76 9.64
C SER A 353 0.74 2.30 9.57
N ALA A 354 1.24 2.89 10.66
CA ALA A 354 2.66 3.19 10.85
C ALA A 354 3.48 1.89 10.98
N ASN A 355 3.52 1.10 9.90
CA ASN A 355 4.29 -0.12 9.79
C ASN A 355 5.76 0.23 9.59
N GLY A 356 6.48 0.52 10.68
CA GLY A 356 7.88 0.11 10.90
C GLY A 356 8.97 0.38 9.85
N ARG A 357 8.75 1.20 8.82
CA ARG A 357 9.80 1.83 8.02
C ARG A 357 9.74 3.31 8.33
N SER A 358 10.68 3.70 9.18
CA SER A 358 11.12 5.08 9.38
C SER A 358 11.08 5.86 8.07
N THR A 359 10.06 6.71 7.92
CA THR A 359 10.29 8.00 7.27
C THR A 359 11.43 8.65 8.06
N PRO A 360 12.57 8.99 7.44
CA PRO A 360 13.47 9.90 8.10
C PRO A 360 12.69 11.21 8.24
N SER A 361 12.26 11.53 9.46
CA SER A 361 12.06 12.92 9.81
C SER A 361 13.40 13.58 9.52
N SER A 362 13.47 14.36 8.45
CA SER A 362 14.64 15.17 8.14
C SER A 362 14.92 16.03 9.36
N SER A 363 15.93 15.62 10.12
CA SER A 363 16.51 16.37 11.20
C SER A 363 17.12 17.64 10.63
N SER A 364 16.47 18.77 10.86
CA SER A 364 17.17 20.05 10.98
C SER A 364 17.11 20.44 12.46
N PRO A 365 18.25 20.57 13.15
CA PRO A 365 18.28 21.09 14.52
C PRO A 365 18.25 22.62 14.45
N ALA A 366 17.44 23.25 15.30
CA ALA A 366 17.82 24.43 16.09
C ALA A 366 16.58 25.21 16.57
N CYS A 367 16.57 25.43 17.89
CA CYS A 367 15.97 26.55 18.62
C CYS A 367 14.44 26.62 18.78
N SER A 368 13.96 26.21 19.95
CA SER A 368 12.82 26.88 20.63
C SER A 368 13.36 28.07 21.46
N PRO A 369 12.54 28.92 22.11
CA PRO A 369 11.08 29.12 22.04
C PRO A 369 10.68 30.60 21.87
N ARG A 370 9.43 30.88 21.45
CA ARG A 370 8.53 31.94 21.99
C ARG A 370 7.39 32.31 21.03
N SER A 371 6.23 32.53 21.63
CA SER A 371 5.15 33.43 21.19
C SER A 371 4.11 32.91 20.19
N SER A 372 2.94 32.58 20.76
CA SER A 372 1.60 33.07 20.41
C SER A 372 1.16 33.12 18.93
N GLY A 373 0.12 32.34 18.62
CA GLY A 373 -0.77 32.55 17.47
C GLY A 373 -0.74 31.42 16.44
N ASP A 374 -1.92 30.84 16.15
CA ASP A 374 -2.24 30.01 14.99
C ASP A 374 -1.72 28.55 14.94
N PHE A 375 -2.17 27.73 15.89
CA PHE A 375 -2.12 26.27 15.77
C PHE A 375 -3.28 25.78 14.88
N GLY A 376 -3.08 25.78 13.56
CA GLY A 376 -4.10 25.28 12.62
C GLY A 376 -3.63 24.67 11.31
N MET A 377 -2.40 24.92 10.85
CA MET A 377 -2.03 24.62 9.44
C MET A 377 -0.75 23.78 9.25
N ALA A 378 -0.11 23.28 10.30
CA ALA A 378 1.17 22.56 10.20
C ALA A 378 1.06 21.01 10.14
N LEU A 379 -0.14 20.44 10.02
CA LEU A 379 -0.39 18.97 10.00
C LEU A 379 -1.11 18.47 8.73
N TRP A 380 -1.17 19.29 7.69
CA TRP A 380 -1.66 18.90 6.37
C TRP A 380 -0.50 18.24 5.59
N PRO A 381 -0.65 17.01 5.04
CA PRO A 381 -1.87 16.22 4.81
C PRO A 381 -2.15 15.12 5.86
N TYR A 382 -1.28 14.90 6.84
CA TYR A 382 -1.37 13.75 7.76
C TYR A 382 -2.60 13.75 8.70
N CYS A 383 -3.22 14.91 8.94
CA CYS A 383 -4.45 14.99 9.75
C CYS A 383 -5.74 14.68 8.98
N MET A 384 -5.76 14.81 7.65
CA MET A 384 -6.97 14.55 6.84
C MET A 384 -7.05 13.15 6.28
N TYR A 385 -5.91 12.52 6.04
CA TYR A 385 -5.86 11.14 5.57
C TYR A 385 -5.53 10.21 6.73
N ARG A 386 -6.57 9.80 7.48
CA ARG A 386 -6.43 8.78 8.53
C ARG A 386 -7.12 7.49 8.09
N GLY A 387 -6.37 6.40 8.04
CA GLY A 387 -6.90 5.07 7.76
C GLY A 387 -6.69 4.59 6.33
N PHE A 388 -7.55 3.66 5.89
CA PHE A 388 -7.46 3.02 4.59
C PHE A 388 -7.80 4.01 3.47
N VAL A 389 -6.92 4.14 2.48
CA VAL A 389 -7.13 5.04 1.34
C VAL A 389 -7.58 4.25 0.13
N MET A 390 -6.72 3.35 -0.33
CA MET A 390 -7.03 2.49 -1.46
C MET A 390 -6.30 1.15 -1.39
N SER A 391 -6.81 0.18 -2.12
CA SER A 391 -6.01 -0.95 -2.58
C SER A 391 -6.37 -1.31 -4.01
N SER A 392 -5.42 -1.91 -4.73
CA SER A 392 -5.65 -2.43 -6.07
C SER A 392 -5.03 -3.83 -6.18
N THR A 393 -5.76 -4.77 -6.78
CA THR A 393 -5.24 -6.11 -7.07
C THR A 393 -4.42 -6.12 -8.35
N LEU A 394 -3.29 -6.84 -8.33
CA LEU A 394 -2.43 -7.03 -9.48
C LEU A 394 -2.22 -8.53 -9.70
N GLU A 395 -2.34 -8.95 -10.95
CA GLU A 395 -1.96 -10.30 -11.36
C GLU A 395 -0.46 -10.38 -11.67
N GLY A 396 0.06 -11.61 -11.67
CA GLY A 396 1.46 -11.86 -12.03
C GLY A 396 1.71 -11.69 -13.54
N GLU A 397 2.97 -11.51 -13.91
CA GLU A 397 3.43 -11.41 -15.29
C GLU A 397 2.88 -12.56 -16.16
N GLY A 398 2.33 -12.21 -17.32
CA GLY A 398 1.83 -13.18 -18.31
C GLY A 398 0.43 -13.74 -18.03
N LYS A 399 -0.24 -13.28 -16.97
CA LYS A 399 -1.66 -13.55 -16.73
C LYS A 399 -2.52 -12.40 -17.22
N CYS A 400 -3.78 -12.68 -17.54
CA CYS A 400 -4.76 -11.65 -17.85
C CYS A 400 -5.09 -10.84 -16.59
N SER A 401 -4.78 -9.55 -16.57
CA SER A 401 -5.05 -8.68 -15.43
C SER A 401 -6.47 -8.11 -15.46
N LYS A 402 -7.18 -8.17 -14.34
CA LYS A 402 -8.44 -7.45 -14.13
C LYS A 402 -8.38 -6.75 -12.78
N PRO A 403 -7.77 -5.54 -12.72
CA PRO A 403 -7.59 -4.85 -11.46
C PRO A 403 -8.93 -4.62 -10.75
N THR A 404 -8.98 -4.94 -9.46
CA THR A 404 -10.06 -4.59 -8.55
C THR A 404 -9.55 -3.50 -7.63
N VAL A 405 -10.21 -2.36 -7.63
CA VAL A 405 -9.85 -1.16 -6.88
C VAL A 405 -10.82 -0.98 -5.73
N GLU A 406 -10.31 -0.99 -4.51
CA GLU A 406 -11.07 -0.70 -3.29
C GLU A 406 -10.67 0.70 -2.82
N ILE A 407 -11.62 1.60 -2.57
CA ILE A 407 -11.36 2.98 -2.14
C ILE A 407 -12.19 3.31 -0.90
N GLY A 408 -11.57 3.84 0.15
CA GLY A 408 -12.27 4.28 1.36
C GLY A 408 -13.24 5.42 1.05
N VAL A 409 -14.49 5.32 1.53
CA VAL A 409 -15.55 6.30 1.24
C VAL A 409 -15.17 7.73 1.63
N GLN A 410 -14.41 7.89 2.72
CA GLN A 410 -13.93 9.19 3.18
C GLN A 410 -12.98 9.91 2.21
N HIS A 411 -12.49 9.23 1.18
CA HIS A 411 -11.58 9.79 0.17
C HIS A 411 -12.27 10.10 -1.16
N VAL A 412 -13.59 9.94 -1.25
CA VAL A 412 -14.37 10.09 -2.48
C VAL A 412 -15.58 10.97 -2.20
N GLY A 413 -15.55 12.23 -2.65
CA GLY A 413 -16.67 13.16 -2.54
C GLY A 413 -17.65 13.04 -3.71
N CYS A 414 -17.12 12.77 -4.89
CA CYS A 414 -17.88 12.51 -6.11
C CYS A 414 -17.31 11.34 -6.91
N THR A 415 -17.99 10.91 -7.97
CA THR A 415 -17.54 9.80 -8.82
C THR A 415 -16.17 10.12 -9.42
N GLU A 416 -15.93 11.36 -9.85
CA GLU A 416 -14.68 11.80 -10.47
C GLU A 416 -13.48 11.68 -9.53
N ASP A 417 -13.67 11.83 -8.21
CA ASP A 417 -12.61 11.60 -7.22
C ASP A 417 -12.13 10.14 -7.21
N ALA A 418 -13.00 9.18 -7.54
CA ALA A 418 -12.61 7.78 -7.65
C ALA A 418 -11.71 7.53 -8.88
N ALA A 419 -11.85 8.34 -9.93
CA ALA A 419 -11.17 8.13 -11.21
C ALA A 419 -9.63 8.23 -11.10
N VAL A 420 -9.10 9.06 -10.20
CA VAL A 420 -7.63 9.16 -10.00
C VAL A 420 -7.04 7.88 -9.40
N PHE A 421 -7.79 7.19 -8.53
CA PHE A 421 -7.39 5.90 -7.97
C PHE A 421 -7.50 4.77 -9.01
N VAL A 422 -8.52 4.83 -9.88
CA VAL A 422 -8.64 3.95 -11.05
C VAL A 422 -7.46 4.14 -12.01
N ALA A 423 -7.08 5.39 -12.30
CA ALA A 423 -5.92 5.71 -13.13
C ALA A 423 -4.60 5.22 -12.49
N LEU A 424 -4.43 5.39 -11.19
CA LEU A 424 -3.29 4.86 -10.44
C LEU A 424 -3.24 3.33 -10.48
N SER A 425 -4.38 2.66 -10.33
CA SER A 425 -4.50 1.20 -10.47
C SER A 425 -4.05 0.71 -11.84
N ALA A 426 -4.50 1.36 -12.91
CA ALA A 426 -4.06 1.03 -14.26
C ALA A 426 -2.55 1.27 -14.46
N ALA A 427 -2.00 2.35 -13.90
CA ALA A 427 -0.58 2.66 -14.01
C ALA A 427 0.32 1.62 -13.31
N ILE A 428 -0.08 1.14 -12.12
CA ILE A 428 0.69 0.10 -11.41
C ILE A 428 0.57 -1.25 -12.12
N ASP A 429 -0.61 -1.58 -12.68
CA ASP A 429 -0.82 -2.80 -13.44
C ASP A 429 0.04 -2.82 -14.72
N LEU A 430 0.00 -1.75 -15.52
CA LEU A 430 0.88 -1.57 -16.67
C LEU A 430 2.38 -1.57 -16.30
N SER A 431 2.72 -1.21 -15.05
CA SER A 431 4.10 -1.28 -14.57
C SER A 431 4.61 -2.72 -14.40
N MET A 432 3.72 -3.72 -14.22
CA MET A 432 4.11 -5.14 -14.24
C MET A 432 4.68 -5.52 -15.63
N ASP A 433 4.05 -5.05 -16.72
CA ASP A 433 4.59 -5.22 -18.07
C ASP A 433 5.78 -4.31 -18.33
N ALA A 434 5.73 -3.05 -17.90
CA ALA A 434 6.81 -2.08 -18.13
C ALA A 434 8.13 -2.50 -17.46
N CYS A 435 8.08 -3.21 -16.33
CA CYS A 435 9.24 -3.76 -15.63
C CYS A 435 9.58 -5.22 -16.01
N ARG A 436 8.91 -5.81 -16.99
CA ARG A 436 9.28 -7.12 -17.54
C ARG A 436 10.71 -7.08 -18.08
N LEU A 437 11.43 -8.19 -18.08
CA LEU A 437 12.77 -8.24 -18.69
C LEU A 437 12.73 -7.75 -20.14
N PHE A 438 13.72 -6.94 -20.55
CA PHE A 438 13.80 -6.44 -21.94
C PHE A 438 14.15 -7.54 -22.95
N SER A 439 14.70 -8.66 -22.47
CA SER A 439 14.86 -9.90 -23.24
C SER A 439 13.52 -10.55 -23.59
N HIS A 440 12.45 -10.24 -22.86
CA HIS A 440 11.10 -10.77 -23.11
C HIS A 440 10.29 -9.81 -23.98
N LYS A 441 9.53 -10.38 -24.92
CA LYS A 441 8.60 -9.62 -25.74
C LYS A 441 7.40 -9.15 -24.91
N LEU A 442 6.94 -7.94 -25.20
CA LEU A 442 5.69 -7.42 -24.67
C LEU A 442 4.50 -8.01 -25.43
N ARG A 443 3.30 -7.73 -24.92
CA ARG A 443 2.03 -8.07 -25.56
C ARG A 443 1.78 -7.12 -26.73
N LYS A 444 0.97 -7.54 -27.72
CA LYS A 444 0.84 -6.83 -29.01
C LYS A 444 0.25 -5.43 -28.83
N GLU A 445 -0.64 -5.30 -27.87
CA GLU A 445 -1.39 -4.12 -27.47
C GLU A 445 -0.49 -3.01 -26.91
N LEU A 446 0.68 -3.39 -26.39
CA LEU A 446 1.67 -2.49 -25.81
C LEU A 446 2.74 -2.01 -26.82
N TYR A 447 2.70 -2.50 -28.05
CA TYR A 447 3.54 -1.99 -29.13
C TYR A 447 2.88 -0.79 -29.81
N GLN A 448 3.67 0.23 -30.06
CA GLN A 448 3.28 1.32 -30.94
C GLN A 448 3.18 0.74 -32.36
N THR A 449 1.97 0.44 -32.81
CA THR A 449 1.77 0.00 -34.19
C THR A 449 1.83 1.24 -35.05
N GLU A 450 2.87 1.42 -35.87
CA GLU A 450 2.95 2.43 -36.93
C GLU A 450 1.93 2.12 -38.06
N ARG A 451 0.64 1.93 -37.74
CA ARG A 451 -0.40 1.65 -38.75
C ARG A 451 -1.15 2.88 -39.24
N GLU A 452 -0.91 4.06 -38.67
CA GLU A 452 -1.60 5.31 -39.06
C GLU A 452 -0.71 6.32 -39.80
N ARG A 453 0.49 5.92 -40.26
CA ARG A 453 1.36 6.77 -41.11
C ARG A 453 1.24 6.49 -42.62
N MET A 454 0.40 5.54 -43.02
CA MET A 454 0.03 5.30 -44.42
C MET A 454 -1.49 5.15 -44.50
N GLY A 455 -2.17 6.29 -44.48
CA GLY A 455 -3.60 6.43 -44.76
C GLY A 455 -3.82 7.72 -45.52
#